data_AF-A0A9D8NR11-F1
#
_entry.id   AF-A0A9D8NR11-F1
#
_cell.length_a   1.000
_cell.length_b   1.000
_cell.length_c   1.000
_cell.angle_alpha   90.00
_cell.angle_beta   90.00
_cell.angle_gamma   90.00
#
_symmetry.space_group_name_H-M   'P 1'
#
loop_
_entity.id
_entity.type
_entity.pdbx_description
1 polymer ?
#
loop_
_entity_poly.entity_id
_entity_poly.type
_entity_poly.pdbx_seq_one_letter_code
_entity_poly.pdbx_strand_id
1 'polypeptide(L)'
;MKNDVKFSFLKVLIDKNATINFKEIVFVTILSIPIGFLFTFLLNYKVLFRVAHKLKISKKFGDLDVWSYIMNSKTPEWVVIRDIENDLMYEGWIEAFSDSTGVDELFLRDVKVYKNSTAEECYEIPGLYLPRKRENLIIEFPLLKFSEYKGRPQRKEDKQNG
;
A
#
# COMPACT_ATOMS: atom_id res chain seq x y z
N MET A 1 31.50 35.78 -1.18
CA MET A 1 31.84 35.06 0.06
C MET A 1 31.84 33.56 -0.23
N LYS A 2 33.01 32.93 -0.30
CA LYS A 2 33.12 31.47 -0.33
C LYS A 2 32.99 30.99 1.11
N ASN A 3 31.84 30.39 1.45
CA ASN A 3 31.74 29.60 2.68
C ASN A 3 32.42 28.26 2.39
N ASP A 4 33.73 28.19 2.64
CA ASP A 4 34.44 26.92 2.72
C ASP A 4 33.95 26.20 3.98
N VAL A 5 32.85 25.46 3.87
CA VAL A 5 32.39 24.55 4.92
C VAL A 5 33.41 23.43 5.04
N LYS A 6 34.43 23.63 5.89
CA LYS A 6 35.37 22.59 6.27
C LYS A 6 34.69 21.66 7.27
N PHE A 7 34.14 20.55 6.77
CA PHE A 7 33.54 19.50 7.60
C PHE A 7 34.64 18.85 8.47
N SER A 8 34.65 19.15 9.78
CA SER A 8 35.68 18.63 10.67
C SER A 8 35.45 17.16 10.96
N PHE A 9 34.20 16.70 10.92
CA PHE A 9 33.84 15.32 11.23
C PHE A 9 34.52 14.29 10.30
N LEU A 10 34.46 14.48 8.98
CA LEU A 10 35.11 13.56 8.02
C LEU A 10 36.63 13.54 8.20
N LYS A 11 37.23 14.67 8.59
CA LYS A 11 38.66 14.75 8.87
C LYS A 11 39.02 13.99 10.15
N VAL A 12 38.17 14.05 11.18
CA VAL A 12 38.33 13.28 12.44
C VAL A 12 38.23 11.77 12.20
N LEU A 13 37.46 11.30 11.21
CA LEU A 13 37.38 9.88 10.87
C LEU A 13 38.68 9.33 10.22
N ILE A 14 39.50 10.19 9.64
CA ILE A 14 40.70 9.81 8.88
C ILE A 14 41.99 10.15 9.65
N ASP A 15 41.98 11.22 10.44
CA ASP A 15 43.13 11.75 11.17
C ASP A 15 42.93 11.62 12.69
N LYS A 16 43.78 10.81 13.34
CA LYS A 16 43.73 10.54 14.78
C LYS A 16 44.06 11.76 15.64
N ASN A 17 44.70 12.79 15.08
CA ASN A 17 45.08 14.01 15.80
C ASN A 17 44.07 15.15 15.61
N ALA A 18 42.99 14.93 14.87
CA ALA A 18 41.98 15.95 14.64
C ALA A 18 41.09 16.14 15.88
N THR A 19 40.86 17.40 16.24
CA THR A 19 40.04 17.77 17.39
C THR A 19 38.56 17.75 17.03
N ILE A 20 37.73 17.18 17.90
CA ILE A 20 36.28 17.12 17.74
C ILE A 20 35.67 18.52 17.92
N ASN A 21 34.88 18.96 16.95
CA ASN A 21 34.12 20.21 17.05
C ASN A 21 32.71 19.94 17.58
N PHE A 22 32.49 20.18 18.88
CA PHE A 22 31.18 19.98 19.52
C PHE A 22 30.06 20.86 18.93
N LYS A 23 30.37 22.04 18.37
CA LYS A 23 29.36 22.90 17.74
C LYS A 23 28.80 22.26 16.47
N GLU A 24 29.65 21.54 15.73
CA GLU A 24 29.24 20.79 14.54
C GLU A 24 28.29 19.66 14.92
N ILE A 25 28.58 18.94 16.01
CA ILE A 25 27.73 17.85 16.52
C ILE A 25 26.33 18.37 16.85
N VAL A 26 26.25 19.43 17.66
CA VAL A 26 24.96 20.02 18.05
C VAL A 26 24.16 20.48 16.84
N PHE A 27 24.82 21.12 15.87
CA PHE A 27 24.17 21.57 14.64
C PHE A 27 23.62 20.41 13.80
N VAL A 28 24.41 19.34 13.61
CA VAL A 28 23.98 18.14 12.87
C VAL A 28 22.83 17.44 13.58
N THR A 29 22.85 17.34 14.91
CA THR A 29 21.75 16.75 15.69
C THR A 29 20.46 17.54 15.50
N ILE A 30 20.50 18.88 15.58
CA ILE A 30 19.31 19.71 15.36
C ILE A 30 18.82 19.58 13.91
N LEU A 31 19.74 19.57 12.93
CA LEU A 31 19.41 19.43 11.51
C LEU A 31 18.84 18.04 11.16
N SER A 32 19.18 17.01 11.93
CA SER A 32 18.67 15.65 11.71
C SER A 32 17.15 15.54 11.90
N ILE A 33 16.55 16.38 12.75
CA ILE A 33 15.12 16.39 13.03
C ILE A 33 14.29 16.75 11.78
N PRO A 34 14.50 17.91 11.12
CA PRO A 34 13.78 18.24 9.88
C PRO A 34 14.13 17.30 8.73
N ILE A 35 15.37 16.78 8.68
CA ILE A 35 15.74 15.74 7.70
C ILE A 35 14.92 14.47 7.91
N GLY A 36 14.71 14.06 9.16
CA GLY A 36 13.86 12.92 9.51
C GLY A 36 12.43 13.09 9.01
N PHE A 37 11.82 14.25 9.30
CA PHE A 37 10.47 14.56 8.78
C PHE A 37 10.42 14.58 7.25
N LEU A 38 11.43 15.16 6.59
CA LEU A 38 11.53 15.14 5.14
C LEU A 38 11.64 13.70 4.62
N PHE A 39 12.40 12.84 5.28
CA PHE A 39 12.53 11.43 4.90
C PHE A 39 11.22 10.66 5.05
N THR A 40 10.51 10.84 6.17
CA THR A 40 9.19 10.26 6.39
C THR A 40 8.20 10.73 5.33
N PHE A 41 8.21 12.02 5.00
CA PHE A 41 7.42 12.57 3.89
C PHE A 41 7.77 11.87 2.56
N LEU A 42 9.05 11.80 2.19
CA LEU A 42 9.48 11.18 0.94
C LEU A 42 9.10 9.68 0.84
N LEU A 43 9.10 8.97 1.97
CA LEU A 43 8.65 7.58 2.06
C LEU A 43 7.13 7.46 1.90
N ASN A 44 6.35 8.26 2.63
CA ASN A 44 4.88 8.26 2.54
C ASN A 44 4.39 8.57 1.12
N TYR A 45 5.05 9.49 0.41
CA TYR A 45 4.71 9.83 -0.97
C TYR A 45 5.35 8.90 -2.01
N LYS A 46 5.98 7.79 -1.60
CA LYS A 46 6.64 6.80 -2.47
C LYS A 46 7.65 7.42 -3.45
N VAL A 47 8.26 8.57 -3.11
CA VAL A 47 9.16 9.32 -4.02
C VAL A 47 10.46 8.55 -4.23
N LEU A 48 11.01 8.01 -3.14
CA LEU A 48 12.23 7.18 -3.19
C LEU A 48 12.03 5.93 -4.06
N PHE A 49 10.87 5.27 -3.94
CA PHE A 49 10.53 4.11 -4.77
C PHE A 49 10.39 4.48 -6.26
N ARG A 50 9.76 5.63 -6.57
CA ARG A 50 9.67 6.13 -7.95
C ARG A 50 11.04 6.42 -8.58
N VAL A 51 11.95 7.04 -7.82
CA VAL A 51 13.31 7.32 -8.29
C VAL A 51 14.13 6.03 -8.47
N ALA A 52 14.07 5.10 -7.50
CA ALA A 52 14.77 3.82 -7.58
C ALA A 52 14.29 2.96 -8.76
N HIS A 53 13.00 3.01 -9.09
CA HIS A 53 12.44 2.34 -10.25
C HIS A 53 12.91 2.98 -11.56
N LYS A 54 12.93 4.33 -11.65
CA LYS A 54 13.45 5.06 -12.81
C LYS A 54 14.93 4.76 -13.08
N LEU A 55 15.71 4.55 -12.03
CA LEU A 55 17.13 4.17 -12.11
C LEU A 55 17.36 2.66 -12.30
N LYS A 56 16.29 1.85 -12.42
CA LYS A 56 16.35 0.38 -12.55
C LYS A 56 17.09 -0.34 -11.41
N ILE A 57 17.25 0.31 -10.25
CA ILE A 57 17.86 -0.27 -9.05
C ILE A 57 16.90 -1.29 -8.40
N SER A 58 15.59 -1.10 -8.59
CA SER A 58 14.56 -2.01 -8.08
C SER A 58 13.46 -2.27 -9.13
N LYS A 59 13.08 -3.54 -9.28
CA LYS A 59 11.91 -3.98 -10.06
C LYS A 59 10.63 -4.04 -9.23
N LYS A 60 10.67 -3.77 -7.91
CA LYS A 60 9.47 -3.73 -7.08
C LYS A 60 8.65 -2.50 -7.45
N PHE A 61 7.40 -2.73 -7.88
CA PHE A 61 6.38 -1.68 -7.98
C PHE A 61 6.16 -1.06 -6.59
N GLY A 62 5.73 0.21 -6.54
CA GLY A 62 5.55 0.94 -5.28
C GLY A 62 4.47 0.41 -4.35
N ASP A 63 3.78 -0.67 -4.75
CA ASP A 63 2.89 -1.49 -3.95
C ASP A 63 3.47 -2.90 -3.91
N LEU A 64 3.64 -3.44 -2.70
CA LEU A 64 4.38 -4.69 -2.44
C LEU A 64 3.67 -5.93 -3.01
N ASP A 65 2.35 -5.86 -3.18
CA ASP A 65 1.48 -6.90 -3.74
C ASP A 65 0.18 -6.31 -4.33
N VAL A 66 -0.63 -7.16 -4.97
CA VAL A 66 -1.92 -6.78 -5.59
C VAL A 66 -2.92 -6.27 -4.54
N TRP A 67 -2.85 -6.78 -3.31
CA TRP A 67 -3.73 -6.37 -2.22
C TRP A 67 -3.48 -4.91 -1.85
N SER A 68 -2.22 -4.56 -1.54
CA SER A 68 -1.83 -3.18 -1.25
C SER A 68 -2.15 -2.27 -2.43
N TYR A 69 -2.01 -2.72 -3.68
CA TYR A 69 -2.41 -1.92 -4.84
C TYR A 69 -3.91 -1.60 -4.86
N ILE A 70 -4.77 -2.60 -4.65
CA ILE A 70 -6.23 -2.42 -4.63
C ILE A 70 -6.63 -1.51 -3.46
N MET A 71 -6.14 -1.83 -2.26
CA MET A 71 -6.53 -1.14 -1.03
C MET A 71 -5.97 0.29 -0.91
N ASN A 72 -4.83 0.58 -1.54
CA ASN A 72 -4.28 1.94 -1.62
C ASN A 72 -4.76 2.74 -2.84
N SER A 73 -5.66 2.19 -3.66
CA SER A 73 -6.22 2.92 -4.79
C SER A 73 -7.10 4.08 -4.28
N LYS A 74 -7.20 5.17 -5.07
CA LYS A 74 -7.76 6.47 -4.62
C LYS A 74 -9.29 6.48 -4.39
N THR A 75 -9.96 5.34 -4.46
CA THR A 75 -11.41 5.25 -4.39
C THR A 75 -11.84 4.86 -2.98
N PRO A 76 -12.76 5.58 -2.33
CA PRO A 76 -13.50 5.01 -1.21
C PRO A 76 -14.40 3.93 -1.80
N GLU A 77 -14.10 2.66 -1.50
CA GLU A 77 -14.79 1.53 -2.11
C GLU A 77 -15.81 0.99 -1.12
N TRP A 78 -17.08 1.27 -1.40
CA TRP A 78 -18.17 0.43 -0.94
C TRP A 78 -17.96 -0.93 -1.58
N VAL A 79 -17.74 -1.95 -0.75
CA VAL A 79 -17.41 -3.29 -1.18
C VAL A 79 -18.41 -4.30 -0.66
N VAL A 80 -18.43 -5.44 -1.33
CA VAL A 80 -19.10 -6.64 -0.85
C VAL A 80 -18.04 -7.71 -0.61
N ILE A 81 -17.93 -8.17 0.63
CA ILE A 81 -16.97 -9.19 1.05
C ILE A 81 -17.70 -10.49 1.30
N ARG A 82 -17.35 -11.54 0.56
CA ARG A 82 -17.95 -12.87 0.72
C ARG A 82 -17.02 -13.79 1.48
N ASP A 83 -17.52 -14.30 2.61
CA ASP A 83 -16.96 -15.43 3.34
C ASP A 83 -17.77 -16.68 2.98
N ILE A 84 -17.28 -17.40 1.97
CA ILE A 84 -17.96 -18.57 1.41
C ILE A 84 -18.04 -19.70 2.44
N GLU A 85 -17.01 -19.85 3.28
CA GLU A 85 -16.96 -20.90 4.31
C GLU A 85 -18.09 -20.75 5.33
N ASN A 86 -18.43 -19.51 5.71
CA ASN A 86 -19.45 -19.23 6.71
C ASN A 86 -20.83 -18.89 6.12
N ASP A 87 -20.97 -18.91 4.79
CA ASP A 87 -22.18 -18.46 4.10
C ASP A 87 -22.58 -17.02 4.48
N LEU A 88 -21.59 -16.12 4.62
CA LEU A 88 -21.80 -14.73 5.02
C LEU A 88 -21.26 -13.74 3.97
N MET A 89 -22.02 -12.68 3.76
CA MET A 89 -21.69 -11.55 2.89
C MET A 89 -21.74 -10.26 3.71
N TYR A 90 -20.69 -9.46 3.65
CA TYR A 90 -20.56 -8.19 4.35
C TYR A 90 -20.53 -7.06 3.33
N GLU A 91 -21.50 -6.16 3.38
CA GLU A 91 -21.55 -4.98 2.54
C GLU A 91 -21.20 -3.75 3.38
N GLY A 92 -20.26 -2.92 2.94
CA GLY A 92 -19.86 -1.71 3.68
C GLY A 92 -18.62 -1.01 3.13
N TRP A 93 -18.12 0.00 3.85
CA TRP A 93 -16.92 0.76 3.49
C TRP A 93 -15.67 0.15 4.11
N ILE A 94 -14.58 0.05 3.34
CA ILE A 94 -13.26 -0.27 3.90
C ILE A 94 -12.70 0.97 4.62
N GLU A 95 -12.53 0.87 5.93
CA GLU A 95 -11.95 1.94 6.75
C GLU A 95 -10.46 1.69 7.01
N ALA A 96 -10.09 0.43 7.28
CA ALA A 96 -8.70 0.04 7.48
C ALA A 96 -8.45 -1.40 7.05
N PHE A 97 -7.19 -1.70 6.71
CA PHE A 97 -6.72 -3.02 6.34
C PHE A 97 -5.29 -3.22 6.83
N SER A 98 -4.91 -4.48 7.07
CA SER A 98 -3.52 -4.81 7.39
C SER A 98 -2.65 -4.84 6.12
N ASP A 99 -1.40 -4.37 6.21
CA ASP A 99 -0.40 -4.47 5.12
C ASP A 99 0.59 -5.62 5.34
N SER A 100 0.46 -6.36 6.45
CA SER A 100 1.40 -7.43 6.83
C SER A 100 1.00 -8.78 6.25
N THR A 101 1.98 -9.62 5.92
CA THR A 101 1.78 -10.98 5.40
C THR A 101 1.35 -12.02 6.45
N GLY A 102 1.21 -11.61 7.71
CA GLY A 102 1.00 -12.53 8.84
C GLY A 102 -0.40 -12.49 9.43
N VAL A 103 -1.10 -11.36 9.31
CA VAL A 103 -2.45 -11.19 9.83
C VAL A 103 -3.25 -10.40 8.81
N ASP A 104 -4.23 -11.07 8.23
CA ASP A 104 -5.16 -10.52 7.26
C ASP A 104 -6.37 -9.99 8.01
N GLU A 105 -6.48 -8.67 8.09
CA GLU A 105 -7.52 -8.01 8.87
C GLU A 105 -8.13 -6.89 8.04
N LEU A 106 -9.45 -6.77 8.16
CA LEU A 106 -10.24 -5.71 7.57
C LEU A 106 -11.10 -5.08 8.65
N PHE A 107 -11.16 -3.75 8.63
CA PHE A 107 -12.12 -2.99 9.40
C PHE A 107 -13.07 -2.28 8.44
N LEU A 108 -14.35 -2.59 8.59
CA LEU A 108 -15.43 -2.07 7.76
C LEU A 108 -16.31 -1.10 8.55
N ARG A 109 -16.91 -0.14 7.85
CA ARG A 109 -17.86 0.85 8.38
C ARG A 109 -19.22 0.76 7.69
N ASP A 110 -20.26 1.10 8.44
CA ASP A 110 -21.66 1.12 7.98
C ASP A 110 -22.05 -0.20 7.31
N VAL A 111 -21.93 -1.29 8.08
CA VAL A 111 -21.89 -2.66 7.57
C VAL A 111 -23.24 -3.31 7.67
N LYS A 112 -23.68 -3.93 6.57
CA LYS A 112 -24.81 -4.85 6.55
C LYS A 112 -24.33 -6.27 6.28
N VAL A 113 -24.85 -7.21 7.03
CA VAL A 113 -24.46 -8.62 6.96
C VAL A 113 -25.61 -9.42 6.39
N TYR A 114 -25.33 -10.25 5.40
CA TYR A 114 -26.29 -11.09 4.69
C TYR A 114 -25.83 -12.54 4.65
N LYS A 115 -26.75 -13.45 4.36
CA LYS A 115 -26.41 -14.81 3.91
C LYS A 115 -26.00 -14.83 2.44
N ASN A 116 -24.90 -15.51 2.10
CA ASN A 116 -24.49 -15.66 0.69
C ASN A 116 -25.55 -16.44 -0.10
N SER A 117 -26.06 -17.53 0.48
CA SER A 117 -26.95 -18.47 -0.17
C SER A 117 -28.35 -17.91 -0.47
N THR A 118 -28.90 -17.11 0.44
CA THR A 118 -30.28 -16.61 0.35
C THR A 118 -30.39 -15.11 0.09
N ALA A 119 -29.27 -14.37 0.22
CA ALA A 119 -29.27 -12.90 0.25
C ALA A 119 -30.15 -12.29 1.35
N GLU A 120 -30.50 -13.06 2.39
CA GLU A 120 -31.27 -12.58 3.54
C GLU A 120 -30.38 -11.72 4.45
N GLU A 121 -30.87 -10.54 4.84
CA GLU A 121 -30.19 -9.67 5.79
C GLU A 121 -30.22 -10.27 7.19
N CYS A 122 -29.05 -10.42 7.80
CA CYS A 122 -28.88 -10.93 9.15
C CYS A 122 -28.93 -9.79 10.19
N TYR A 123 -28.12 -8.76 10.00
CA TYR A 123 -28.03 -7.59 10.90
C TYR A 123 -27.24 -6.44 10.27
N GLU A 124 -27.33 -5.26 10.89
CA GLU A 124 -26.59 -4.05 10.55
C GLU A 124 -25.77 -3.55 11.75
N ILE A 125 -24.55 -3.07 11.50
CA ILE A 125 -23.64 -2.58 12.55
C ILE A 125 -22.76 -1.42 12.05
N PRO A 126 -22.47 -0.38 12.86
CA PRO A 126 -21.67 0.76 12.40
C PRO A 126 -20.21 0.45 12.07
N GLY A 127 -19.67 -0.64 12.63
CA GLY A 127 -18.30 -1.05 12.37
C GLY A 127 -18.10 -2.54 12.63
N LEU A 128 -17.36 -3.20 11.74
CA LEU A 128 -17.09 -4.63 11.80
C LEU A 128 -15.60 -4.89 11.60
N TYR A 129 -14.98 -5.59 12.54
CA TYR A 129 -13.61 -6.09 12.41
C TYR A 129 -13.64 -7.55 11.97
N LEU A 130 -12.94 -7.85 10.88
CA LEU A 130 -12.93 -9.16 10.23
C LEU A 130 -11.51 -9.75 10.25
N PRO A 131 -11.17 -10.59 11.25
CA PRO A 131 -9.87 -11.26 11.36
C PRO A 131 -9.86 -12.54 10.53
N ARG A 132 -10.02 -12.43 9.20
CA ARG A 132 -10.11 -13.58 8.30
C ARG A 132 -9.00 -13.51 7.25
N LYS A 133 -8.42 -14.67 6.94
CA LYS A 133 -7.43 -14.83 5.87
C LYS A 133 -8.02 -14.36 4.54
N ARG A 134 -7.29 -13.52 3.80
CA ARG A 134 -7.69 -13.00 2.48
C ARG A 134 -7.97 -14.13 1.50
N GLU A 135 -7.25 -15.24 1.64
CA GLU A 135 -7.40 -16.46 0.83
C GLU A 135 -8.84 -17.03 0.85
N ASN A 136 -9.56 -16.78 1.94
CA ASN A 136 -10.91 -17.30 2.16
C ASN A 136 -12.01 -16.27 1.85
N LEU A 137 -11.62 -15.05 1.44
CA LEU A 137 -12.52 -13.95 1.17
C LEU A 137 -12.51 -13.59 -0.31
N ILE A 138 -13.69 -13.29 -0.84
CA ILE A 138 -13.84 -12.66 -2.15
C ILE A 138 -14.28 -11.22 -1.92
N ILE A 139 -13.57 -10.26 -2.50
CA ILE A 139 -13.94 -8.84 -2.44
C ILE A 139 -14.47 -8.42 -3.80
N GLU A 140 -15.72 -7.99 -3.82
CA GLU A 140 -16.42 -7.47 -4.99
C GLU A 140 -16.52 -5.95 -4.89
N PHE A 141 -16.32 -5.29 -6.03
CA PHE A 141 -16.33 -3.83 -6.15
C PHE A 141 -17.53 -3.41 -7.01
N PRO A 142 -18.75 -3.39 -6.44
CA PRO A 142 -19.99 -3.18 -7.22
C PRO A 142 -20.05 -1.83 -7.91
N LEU A 143 -19.28 -0.85 -7.45
CA LEU A 143 -19.23 0.50 -8.03
C LEU A 143 -18.19 0.66 -9.15
N LEU A 144 -17.33 -0.34 -9.40
CA LEU A 144 -16.40 -0.28 -10.54
C LEU A 144 -17.16 -0.44 -11.86
N LYS A 145 -16.95 0.52 -12.76
CA LYS A 145 -17.53 0.47 -14.11
C LYS A 145 -16.81 -0.59 -14.94
N PHE A 146 -17.58 -1.36 -15.72
CA PHE A 146 -17.01 -2.22 -16.74
C PHE A 146 -16.17 -1.39 -17.72
N SER A 147 -14.99 -1.90 -18.07
CA SER A 147 -14.19 -1.34 -19.17
C SER A 147 -14.95 -1.49 -20.50
N GLU A 148 -14.71 -0.58 -21.45
CA GLU A 148 -15.17 -0.75 -22.83
C GLU A 148 -14.58 -2.05 -23.41
N TYR A 149 -15.39 -3.10 -23.43
CA TYR A 149 -15.01 -4.42 -23.90
C TYR A 149 -14.85 -4.39 -25.43
N LYS A 150 -13.60 -4.49 -25.93
CA LYS A 150 -13.30 -4.58 -27.37
C LYS A 150 -13.49 -5.98 -27.97
N GLY A 151 -14.38 -6.81 -27.41
CA GLY A 151 -14.58 -8.18 -27.87
C GLY A 151 -13.44 -9.12 -27.49
N ARG A 152 -13.73 -10.42 -27.38
CA ARG A 152 -12.71 -11.47 -27.36
C ARG A 152 -12.18 -11.56 -28.80
N PRO A 153 -10.85 -11.48 -29.06
CA PRO A 153 -10.35 -11.76 -30.40
C PRO A 153 -10.82 -13.16 -30.80
N GLN A 154 -11.61 -13.25 -31.87
CA GLN A 154 -11.98 -14.53 -32.44
C GLN A 154 -10.70 -15.23 -32.85
N ARG A 155 -10.44 -16.40 -32.25
CA ARG A 155 -9.36 -17.27 -32.69
C ARG A 155 -9.71 -17.64 -34.13
N LYS A 156 -8.91 -17.21 -35.11
CA LYS A 156 -9.07 -17.69 -36.49
C LYS A 156 -9.00 -19.21 -36.41
N GLU A 157 -10.08 -19.88 -36.78
CA GLU A 157 -10.03 -21.32 -36.97
C GLU A 157 -9.01 -21.58 -38.07
N ASP A 158 -7.90 -22.22 -37.69
CA ASP A 158 -6.95 -22.74 -38.66
C ASP A 158 -7.70 -23.73 -39.52
N LYS A 159 -8.01 -23.33 -40.77
CA LYS A 159 -8.45 -24.25 -41.81
C LYS A 159 -7.33 -25.28 -41.98
N GLN A 160 -7.50 -26.44 -41.34
CA GLN A 160 -6.84 -27.67 -41.75
C GLN A 160 -7.36 -27.98 -43.15
N ASN A 161 -6.66 -27.48 -44.17
CA ASN A 161 -6.79 -27.98 -45.52
C ASN A 161 -6.04 -29.31 -45.57
N GLY A 162 -6.80 -30.41 -45.59
CA GLY A 162 -6.39 -31.64 -46.27
C GLY A 162 -6.46 -31.49 -47.77
#